data_AF-C1BNR7-F1
#
_entry.id   AF-C1BNR7-F1
#
_cell.length_a   1.000
_cell.length_b   1.000
_cell.length_c   1.000
_cell.angle_alpha   90.00
_cell.angle_beta   90.00
_cell.angle_gamma   90.00
#
_symmetry.space_group_name_H-M   'P 1'
#
loop_
_entity.id
_entity.type
_entity.pdbx_description
1 polymer ?
#
loop_
_entity_poly.entity_id
_entity_poly.type
_entity_poly.pdbx_seq_one_letter_code
_entity_poly.pdbx_strand_id
1 'polypeptide(L)'
;MSEYDLVSKTSLKLKGVSDSGKIKKKNKKKKKSKDLEPSCSRDMEASVTVEEENKRSEPGSSSYYKGKTKTELQFLKRKEKIDTERIKKKASVSHKERVEKFNECLNNLSEHYEPAKVSWTK
;
A
#
# COMPACT_ATOMS: atom_id res chain seq x y z
N MET A 1 -29.34 24.89 -29.93
CA MET A 1 -28.97 23.46 -30.02
C MET A 1 -28.08 23.11 -28.84
N SER A 2 -28.18 21.92 -28.25
CA SER A 2 -27.48 21.59 -27.00
C SER A 2 -26.03 21.16 -27.27
N GLU A 3 -25.09 21.53 -26.40
CA GLU A 3 -23.65 21.21 -26.53
C GLU A 3 -23.33 19.70 -26.59
N TYR A 4 -24.27 18.84 -26.19
CA TYR A 4 -24.03 17.40 -26.04
C TYR A 4 -24.49 16.57 -27.24
N ASP A 5 -25.06 17.18 -28.26
CA ASP A 5 -25.56 16.46 -29.44
C ASP A 5 -24.43 15.87 -30.31
N LEU A 6 -23.19 16.38 -30.17
CA LEU A 6 -22.01 15.92 -30.93
C LEU A 6 -21.19 14.82 -30.21
N VAL A 7 -21.58 14.41 -29.00
CA VAL A 7 -20.80 13.44 -28.21
C VAL A 7 -21.06 12.01 -28.69
N SER A 8 -20.00 11.28 -29.01
CA SER A 8 -20.07 9.86 -29.39
C SER A 8 -20.58 9.00 -28.24
N LYS A 9 -21.77 8.41 -28.40
CA LYS A 9 -22.44 7.56 -27.39
C LYS A 9 -21.99 6.09 -27.42
N THR A 10 -20.94 5.76 -28.15
CA THR A 10 -20.48 4.38 -28.36
C THR A 10 -19.44 3.98 -27.32
N SER A 11 -19.37 2.68 -26.98
CA SER A 11 -18.35 2.16 -26.07
C SER A 11 -16.96 2.27 -26.70
N LEU A 12 -16.01 2.85 -25.96
CA LEU A 12 -14.63 3.05 -26.40
C LEU A 12 -13.95 1.72 -26.75
N LYS A 13 -13.59 1.53 -28.03
CA LYS A 13 -12.82 0.37 -28.51
C LYS A 13 -11.35 0.74 -28.62
N LEU A 14 -10.50 0.07 -27.84
CA LEU A 14 -9.05 0.28 -27.88
C LEU A 14 -8.40 -0.70 -28.87
N LYS A 15 -7.62 -0.18 -29.81
CA LYS A 15 -6.93 -0.99 -30.81
C LYS A 15 -5.71 -1.67 -30.18
N GLY A 16 -5.60 -2.99 -30.32
CA GLY A 16 -4.52 -3.80 -29.73
C GLY A 16 -4.92 -4.60 -28.48
N VAL A 17 -6.14 -4.42 -27.96
CA VAL A 17 -6.70 -5.27 -26.91
C VAL A 17 -7.78 -6.13 -27.57
N SER A 18 -7.53 -7.44 -27.74
CA SER A 18 -8.61 -8.38 -28.09
C SER A 18 -9.68 -8.29 -27.01
N ASP A 19 -10.94 -8.11 -27.41
CA ASP A 19 -12.12 -8.01 -26.53
C ASP A 19 -12.10 -9.09 -25.44
N SER A 20 -11.47 -8.78 -24.31
CA SER A 20 -11.26 -9.69 -23.21
C SER A 20 -12.49 -9.64 -22.34
N GLY A 21 -13.51 -10.36 -22.80
CA GLY A 21 -14.47 -11.05 -21.97
C GLY A 21 -15.42 -10.15 -21.20
N LYS A 22 -16.70 -10.20 -21.58
CA LYS A 22 -17.82 -9.90 -20.69
C LYS A 22 -17.57 -10.56 -19.33
N ILE A 23 -17.24 -9.77 -18.30
CA ILE A 23 -17.06 -10.25 -16.93
C ILE A 23 -18.43 -10.76 -16.44
N LYS A 24 -18.65 -12.08 -16.53
CA LYS A 24 -19.79 -12.72 -15.88
C LYS A 24 -19.59 -12.61 -14.37
N LYS A 25 -20.36 -11.74 -13.71
CA LYS A 25 -20.45 -11.70 -12.24
C LYS A 25 -20.84 -13.10 -11.73
N LYS A 26 -19.91 -13.80 -11.09
CA LYS A 26 -20.16 -15.12 -10.48
C LYS A 26 -20.86 -14.90 -9.14
N ASN A 27 -22.11 -15.33 -9.03
CA ASN A 27 -22.87 -15.28 -7.78
C ASN A 27 -22.19 -16.15 -6.69
N LYS A 28 -22.02 -15.57 -5.51
CA LYS A 28 -21.37 -16.17 -4.33
C LYS A 28 -22.29 -17.24 -3.71
N LYS A 29 -21.97 -18.53 -3.88
CA LYS A 29 -22.53 -19.60 -3.06
C LYS A 29 -21.61 -19.86 -1.86
N LYS A 30 -22.13 -19.65 -0.64
CA LYS A 30 -21.54 -20.12 0.62
C LYS A 30 -21.47 -21.64 0.61
N LYS A 31 -20.29 -22.24 0.79
CA LYS A 31 -20.12 -23.54 1.45
C LYS A 31 -18.84 -23.56 2.28
N LYS A 32 -18.93 -24.25 3.41
CA LYS A 32 -18.06 -24.30 4.58
C LYS A 32 -17.51 -25.72 4.68
N SER A 33 -16.18 -25.89 4.73
CA SER A 33 -15.42 -27.07 5.22
C SER A 33 -13.94 -26.83 4.86
N LYS A 34 -13.01 -26.60 5.79
CA LYS A 34 -12.30 -27.56 6.68
C LYS A 34 -11.29 -28.46 5.93
N ASP A 35 -10.09 -28.55 6.51
CA ASP A 35 -8.93 -29.43 6.23
C ASP A 35 -7.92 -28.87 5.20
N LEU A 36 -6.71 -28.44 5.59
CA LEU A 36 -5.48 -29.13 6.09
C LEU A 36 -4.50 -29.46 4.94
N GLU A 37 -3.35 -28.78 5.03
CA GLU A 37 -2.00 -29.10 4.51
C GLU A 37 -1.61 -28.88 3.02
N PRO A 38 -0.30 -28.59 2.77
CA PRO A 38 0.21 -27.92 1.57
C PRO A 38 0.72 -28.91 0.53
N SER A 39 0.52 -28.60 -0.75
CA SER A 39 1.18 -29.30 -1.85
C SER A 39 1.29 -28.41 -3.08
N CYS A 40 2.22 -28.79 -3.97
CA CYS A 40 2.44 -28.27 -5.33
C CYS A 40 3.60 -27.28 -5.52
N SER A 41 4.80 -27.81 -5.29
CA SER A 41 5.93 -27.65 -6.22
C SER A 41 5.58 -28.09 -7.66
N ARG A 42 6.25 -27.48 -8.66
CA ARG A 42 6.20 -27.71 -10.14
C ARG A 42 4.96 -27.06 -10.78
N ASP A 43 5.04 -26.22 -11.82
CA ASP A 43 5.82 -26.21 -13.07
C ASP A 43 6.30 -24.75 -13.36
N MET A 44 7.28 -24.41 -14.19
CA MET A 44 7.57 -24.88 -15.55
C MET A 44 8.95 -24.33 -15.97
N GLU A 45 9.84 -25.20 -16.44
CA GLU A 45 11.03 -24.83 -17.20
C GLU A 45 10.65 -24.38 -18.61
N ALA A 46 11.50 -23.51 -19.18
CA ALA A 46 11.88 -23.38 -20.60
C ALA A 46 11.88 -21.93 -21.08
N SER A 47 13.02 -21.26 -20.93
CA SER A 47 13.74 -20.67 -22.07
C SER A 47 15.08 -20.12 -21.58
N VAL A 48 16.12 -20.87 -21.91
CA VAL A 48 17.51 -20.48 -21.77
C VAL A 48 17.84 -19.53 -22.92
N THR A 49 18.18 -18.28 -22.58
CA THR A 49 19.19 -17.51 -23.32
C THR A 49 20.06 -16.84 -22.27
N VAL A 50 21.21 -17.47 -22.03
CA VAL A 50 22.33 -16.91 -21.28
C VAL A 50 23.07 -16.00 -22.25
N GLU A 51 23.05 -14.69 -21.99
CA GLU A 51 24.18 -13.84 -22.32
C GLU A 51 24.70 -13.26 -21.00
N GLU A 52 25.94 -13.64 -20.70
CA GLU A 52 26.77 -13.08 -19.64
C GLU A 52 27.02 -11.59 -19.92
N GLU A 53 26.90 -10.76 -18.89
CA GLU A 53 28.08 -10.18 -18.22
C GLU A 53 27.66 -9.07 -17.24
N ASN A 54 28.21 -9.18 -16.04
CA ASN A 54 28.42 -8.09 -15.08
C ASN A 54 27.18 -7.42 -14.47
N LYS A 55 26.52 -8.10 -13.52
CA LYS A 55 26.00 -7.42 -12.33
C LYS A 55 26.30 -8.26 -11.09
N ARG A 56 27.40 -7.88 -10.44
CA ARG A 56 27.58 -7.88 -8.99
C ARG A 56 26.23 -8.06 -8.29
N SER A 57 26.10 -9.11 -7.50
CA SER A 57 24.95 -9.44 -6.69
C SER A 57 24.65 -8.29 -5.72
N GLU A 58 23.99 -7.26 -6.25
CA GLU A 58 23.39 -6.20 -5.46
C GLU A 58 22.24 -6.82 -4.66
N PRO A 59 22.06 -6.46 -3.37
CA PRO A 59 21.03 -7.02 -2.49
C PRO A 59 19.59 -6.58 -2.86
N GLY A 60 19.32 -6.37 -4.15
CA GLY A 60 18.10 -5.77 -4.70
C GLY A 60 17.38 -6.62 -5.75
N SER A 61 17.77 -7.87 -5.99
CA SER A 61 17.01 -8.78 -6.87
C SER A 61 15.73 -9.33 -6.21
N SER A 62 15.08 -8.53 -5.36
CA SER A 62 13.67 -8.74 -5.05
C SER A 62 12.87 -8.18 -6.23
N SER A 63 11.84 -8.92 -6.67
CA SER A 63 10.86 -8.42 -7.65
C SER A 63 10.37 -7.00 -7.32
N TYR A 64 10.43 -6.60 -6.04
CA TYR A 64 10.07 -5.29 -5.56
C TYR A 64 10.92 -4.13 -6.13
N TYR A 65 12.18 -4.33 -6.51
CA TYR A 65 13.04 -3.24 -7.03
C TYR A 65 13.20 -3.29 -8.56
N LYS A 66 12.67 -4.32 -9.22
CA LYS A 66 12.82 -4.51 -10.67
C LYS A 66 12.03 -3.43 -11.43
N GLY A 67 12.67 -2.83 -12.44
CA GLY A 67 12.05 -1.82 -13.31
C GLY A 67 11.98 -0.40 -12.74
N LYS A 68 12.58 -0.15 -11.58
CA LYS A 68 12.51 1.16 -10.92
C LYS A 68 13.59 2.12 -11.37
N THR A 69 13.25 3.40 -11.42
CA THR A 69 14.19 4.48 -11.74
C THR A 69 15.18 4.73 -10.59
N LYS A 70 16.31 5.39 -10.87
CA LYS A 70 17.34 5.68 -9.84
C LYS A 70 16.77 6.47 -8.66
N THR A 71 15.87 7.42 -8.94
CA THR A 71 15.18 8.24 -7.94
C THR A 71 14.21 7.41 -7.10
N GLU A 72 13.43 6.53 -7.73
CA GLU A 72 12.54 5.59 -7.01
C GLU A 72 13.31 4.64 -6.10
N LEU A 73 14.45 4.11 -6.57
CA LEU A 73 15.31 3.25 -5.75
C LEU A 73 15.82 3.97 -4.50
N GLN A 74 16.25 5.22 -4.62
CA GLN A 74 16.67 6.02 -3.48
C GLN A 74 15.51 6.30 -2.51
N PHE A 75 14.33 6.62 -3.03
CA PHE A 75 13.13 6.83 -2.22
C PHE A 75 12.78 5.57 -1.41
N LEU A 76 12.83 4.39 -2.02
CA LEU A 76 12.51 3.13 -1.33
C LEU A 76 13.51 2.80 -0.24
N LYS A 77 14.81 2.97 -0.52
CA LYS A 77 15.86 2.82 0.51
C LYS A 77 15.61 3.77 1.68
N ARG A 78 15.20 5.02 1.43
CA ARG A 78 14.84 5.98 2.49
C ARG A 78 13.59 5.53 3.24
N LYS A 79 12.57 5.04 2.54
CA LYS A 79 11.32 4.55 3.13
C LYS A 79 11.58 3.36 4.05
N GLU A 80 12.37 2.39 3.61
CA GLU A 80 12.78 1.24 4.43
C GLU A 80 13.48 1.67 5.71
N LYS A 81 14.43 2.61 5.62
CA LYS A 81 15.09 3.17 6.81
C LYS A 81 14.06 3.75 7.79
N ILE A 82 13.16 4.62 7.31
CA ILE A 82 12.11 5.23 8.13
C ILE A 82 11.18 4.17 8.72
N ASP A 83 10.79 3.16 7.95
CA ASP A 83 9.87 2.13 8.41
C ASP A 83 10.53 1.24 9.46
N THR A 84 11.82 0.89 9.33
CA THR A 84 12.55 0.17 10.37
C THR A 84 12.65 0.98 11.66
N GLU A 85 12.91 2.29 11.58
CA GLU A 85 12.92 3.18 12.75
C GLU A 85 11.54 3.29 13.40
N ARG A 86 10.48 3.42 12.60
CA ARG A 86 9.09 3.46 13.10
C ARG A 86 8.70 2.16 13.79
N ILE A 87 9.08 1.02 13.20
CA ILE A 87 8.82 -0.30 13.80
C ILE A 87 9.56 -0.42 15.13
N LYS A 88 10.84 -0.05 15.18
CA LYS A 88 11.63 -0.03 16.44
C LYS A 88 10.98 0.85 17.51
N LYS A 89 10.59 2.09 17.18
CA LYS A 89 9.92 3.02 18.10
C LYS A 89 8.55 2.53 18.57
N LYS A 90 7.78 1.86 17.71
CA LYS A 90 6.48 1.29 18.08
C LYS A 90 6.64 0.05 18.95
N ALA A 91 7.66 -0.77 18.67
CA ALA A 91 7.95 -1.98 19.43
C ALA A 91 8.49 -1.66 20.83
N SER A 92 9.21 -0.54 21.01
CA SER A 92 9.76 -0.14 22.30
C SER A 92 8.72 0.36 23.31
N VAL A 93 7.48 0.64 22.89
CA VAL A 93 6.44 1.20 23.76
C VAL A 93 5.25 0.26 23.82
N SER A 94 4.89 -0.18 25.03
CA SER A 94 3.71 -1.00 25.27
C SER A 94 2.42 -0.21 25.02
N HIS A 95 1.30 -0.90 24.78
CA HIS A 95 0.00 -0.24 24.68
C HIS A 95 -0.35 0.53 25.96
N LYS A 96 -0.07 -0.06 27.12
CA LYS A 96 -0.32 0.54 28.44
C LYS A 96 0.43 1.87 28.59
N GLU A 97 1.74 1.88 28.32
CA GLU A 97 2.57 3.09 28.36
C GLU A 97 2.11 4.16 27.37
N ARG A 98 1.58 3.75 26.20
CA ARG A 98 1.01 4.69 25.22
C ARG A 98 -0.26 5.34 25.75
N VAL A 99 -1.10 4.58 26.44
CA VAL A 99 -2.32 5.09 27.09
C VAL A 99 -1.96 5.99 28.27
N GLU A 100 -0.98 5.61 29.08
CA GLU A 100 -0.49 6.43 30.20
C GLU A 100 0.05 7.78 29.70
N LYS A 101 0.95 7.79 28.72
CA LYS A 101 1.46 9.03 28.09
C LYS A 101 0.36 9.88 27.47
N PHE A 102 -0.66 9.24 26.89
CA PHE A 102 -1.80 9.95 26.34
C PHE A 102 -2.62 10.61 27.45
N ASN A 103 -2.89 9.90 28.54
CA ASN A 103 -3.60 10.45 29.69
C ASN A 103 -2.81 11.56 30.39
N GLU A 104 -1.49 11.41 30.54
CA GLU A 104 -0.60 12.47 31.02
C GLU A 104 -0.69 13.71 30.13
N CYS A 105 -0.68 13.55 28.81
CA CYS A 105 -0.84 14.66 27.87
C CYS A 105 -2.18 15.37 28.03
N LEU A 106 -3.28 14.62 28.22
CA LEU A 106 -4.60 15.19 28.45
C LEU A 106 -4.69 15.93 29.78
N ASN A 107 -4.12 15.38 30.85
CA ASN A 107 -4.10 16.02 32.17
C ASN A 107 -3.29 17.33 32.15
N ASN A 108 -2.25 17.39 31.32
CA ASN A 108 -1.42 18.58 31.17
C ASN A 108 -2.00 19.58 30.15
N LEU A 109 -3.04 19.21 29.41
CA LEU A 109 -3.65 20.08 28.42
C LEU A 109 -4.50 21.15 29.13
N SER A 110 -4.34 22.40 28.73
CA SER A 110 -5.18 23.49 29.26
C SER A 110 -6.64 23.25 28.86
N GLU A 111 -7.55 23.40 29.82
CA GLU A 111 -9.00 23.40 29.57
C GLU A 111 -9.43 24.61 28.73
N HIS A 112 -8.68 25.71 28.84
CA HIS A 112 -8.97 26.96 28.14
C HIS A 112 -7.92 27.22 27.05
N TYR A 113 -8.41 27.36 25.81
CA TYR A 113 -7.58 27.65 24.63
C TYR A 113 -7.44 29.16 24.34
N GLU A 114 -8.23 30.00 25.02
CA GLU A 114 -8.17 31.46 24.92
C GLU A 114 -7.89 32.09 26.29
N PRO A 115 -7.13 33.20 26.34
CA PRO A 115 -6.94 33.95 27.57
C PRO A 115 -8.27 34.55 28.04
N ALA A 116 -8.49 34.55 29.36
CA ALA A 116 -9.69 35.14 29.93
C ALA A 116 -9.81 36.62 29.54
N LYS A 117 -11.01 37.03 29.12
CA LYS A 117 -11.31 38.43 28.79
C LYS A 117 -11.50 39.23 30.08
N VAL A 118 -11.08 40.49 30.09
CA VAL A 118 -11.09 41.36 31.28
C VAL A 118 -12.49 41.58 31.88
N SER A 119 -13.56 41.32 31.10
CA SER A 119 -14.96 41.39 31.56
C SER A 119 -15.61 40.02 31.85
N TRP A 120 -14.85 38.93 31.94
CA TRP A 120 -15.40 37.64 32.39
C TRP A 120 -15.70 37.68 33.89
N THR A 121 -16.97 37.92 34.24
CA THR A 121 -17.54 37.46 35.52
C THR A 121 -18.01 36.02 35.37
N LYS A 122 -17.80 35.21 36.42
CA LYS A 122 -18.18 33.79 36.46
C LYS A 122 -19.68 33.59 36.50
#